data_AF-A0A9D7S5B6-F1
#
_entry.id   AF-A0A9D7S5B6-F1
#
_cell.length_a   1.000
_cell.length_b   1.000
_cell.length_c   1.000
_cell.angle_alpha   90.00
_cell.angle_beta   90.00
_cell.angle_gamma   90.00
#
_symmetry.space_group_name_H-M   'P 1'
#
loop_
_entity.id
_entity.type
_entity.pdbx_description
1 polymer ?
#
loop_
_entity_poly.entity_id
_entity_poly.type
_entity_poly.pdbx_seq_one_letter_code
_entity_poly.pdbx_strand_id
1 'polypeptide(L)' 'MIAEARKEHTYYRCQTKDCPTKSIREEIICELVKETLQQIKFNPAEGEILNELLEQAQDNW' A
#
# COMPACT_ATOMS: atom_id res chain seq x y z
N MET A 1 2.78 5.59 11.04
CA MET A 1 1.53 6.37 10.90
C MET A 1 0.42 5.58 11.56
N ILE A 2 -0.58 6.24 12.15
CA ILE A 2 -1.73 5.57 12.78
C ILE A 2 -2.94 5.78 11.87
N ALA A 3 -3.65 4.69 11.55
CA ALA A 3 -4.88 4.71 10.78
C ALA A 3 -6.04 5.15 11.67
N GLU A 4 -6.84 6.08 11.17
CA GLU A 4 -8.04 6.56 11.84
C GLU A 4 -9.24 6.46 10.91
N ALA A 5 -10.15 5.53 11.24
CA ALA A 5 -11.41 5.38 10.54
C ALA A 5 -12.35 6.56 10.87
N ARG A 6 -12.83 7.24 9.83
CA ARG A 6 -13.81 8.33 9.92
C ARG A 6 -14.94 8.08 8.93
N LYS A 7 -16.08 7.62 9.45
CA LYS A 7 -17.24 7.21 8.64
C LYS A 7 -16.81 6.18 7.58
N GLU A 8 -16.78 6.59 6.31
CA GLU A 8 -16.49 5.78 5.13
C GLU A 8 -14.99 5.78 4.77
N HIS A 9 -14.19 6.68 5.34
CA HIS A 9 -12.79 6.87 4.92
C HIS A 9 -11.81 6.64 6.07
N THR A 10 -10.67 6.01 5.75
CA THR A 10 -9.54 5.89 6.66
C THR A 10 -8.53 7.00 6.37
N TYR A 11 -7.99 7.63 7.42
CA TYR A 11 -6.94 8.63 7.30
C TYR A 11 -5.69 8.18 8.03
N TYR A 12 -4.52 8.35 7.40
CA TYR A 12 -3.23 8.17 8.05
C TYR A 12 -2.68 9.51 8.48
N ARG A 13 -2.28 9.60 9.75
CA ARG A 13 -1.64 10.82 10.29
C ARG A 13 -0.13 10.71 10.38
N CYS A 14 0.53 11.79 9.97
CA CYS A 14 1.95 12.02 10.23
C CYS A 14 2.13 12.47 11.68
N GLN A 15 3.12 11.91 12.37
CA GLN A 15 3.42 12.24 13.77
C GLN A 15 4.46 13.36 13.92
N THR A 16 5.05 13.83 12.82
CA THR A 16 6.04 14.91 12.81
C THR A 16 5.34 16.25 13.06
N LYS A 17 5.80 17.00 14.08
CA LYS A 17 5.16 18.23 14.58
C LYS A 17 4.93 19.30 13.49
N ASP A 18 5.90 19.45 12.58
CA ASP A 18 5.90 20.46 11.52
C ASP A 18 5.66 19.87 10.12
N CYS A 19 5.00 18.71 10.02
CA CYS A 19 4.68 18.14 8.73
C CYS A 19 3.67 19.03 7.99
N PRO A 20 3.96 19.48 6.74
CA PRO A 20 3.01 20.26 5.95
C PRO A 20 1.76 19.44 5.59
N THR A 21 1.88 18.10 5.53
CA THR A 21 0.80 17.17 5.24
C THR A 21 0.48 16.31 6.47
N LYS A 22 -0.30 16.85 7.40
CA LYS A 22 -0.60 16.17 8.69
C LYS A 22 -1.47 14.92 8.55
N SER A 23 -2.28 14.83 7.50
CA SER A 23 -3.15 13.69 7.23
C SER A 23 -3.27 13.43 5.74
N ILE A 24 -3.26 12.15 5.37
CA ILE A 24 -3.50 11.67 4.02
C ILE A 24 -4.60 10.62 4.07
N ARG A 25 -5.42 10.55 3.02
CA ARG A 25 -6.47 9.53 2.91
C ARG A 25 -5.87 8.20 2.46
N GLU A 26 -6.38 7.09 3.00
CA GLU A 26 -5.92 5.75 2.65
C GLU A 26 -6.01 5.45 1.16
N GLU A 27 -7.09 5.88 0.51
CA GLU A 27 -7.33 5.65 -0.92
C GLU A 27 -6.21 6.25 -1.78
N ILE A 28 -5.71 7.44 -1.41
CA ILE A 28 -4.58 8.08 -2.12
C ILE A 28 -3.30 7.25 -1.96
N ILE A 29 -3.06 6.70 -0.77
CA ILE A 29 -1.90 5.81 -0.54
C ILE A 29 -2.07 4.54 -1.38
N CYS A 30 -3.25 3.93 -1.36
CA CYS A 30 -3.54 2.72 -2.13
C CYS A 30 -3.35 2.93 -3.64
N GLU A 31 -3.83 4.05 -4.17
CA GLU A 31 -3.63 4.42 -5.59
C GLU A 31 -2.15 4.58 -5.91
N LEU A 32 -1.39 5.34 -5.10
CA LEU A 32 0.04 5.54 -5.31
C LEU A 32 0.84 4.23 -5.20
N VAL A 33 0.51 3.38 -4.24
CA VAL A 33 1.15 2.06 -4.09
C VAL A 33 0.89 1.23 -5.34
N LYS A 34 -0.36 1.18 -5.82
CA LYS A 34 -0.72 0.45 -7.02
C LYS A 34 0.02 0.97 -8.25
N GLU A 35 0.01 2.27 -8.48
CA GLU A 35 0.71 2.91 -9.60
C GLU A 35 2.21 2.67 -9.56
N THR A 36 2.81 2.69 -8.36
CA THR A 36 4.24 2.43 -8.18
C THR A 36 4.58 0.97 -8.47
N LEU A 37 3.79 0.04 -7.93
CA LEU A 37 4.01 -1.40 -8.14
C LEU A 37 3.80 -1.81 -9.61
N GLN A 38 2.86 -1.17 -10.32
CA GLN A 38 2.63 -1.42 -11.76
C GLN A 38 3.82 -1.05 -12.65
N GLN A 39 4.68 -0.14 -12.19
CA GLN A 39 5.88 0.25 -12.95
C GLN A 39 7.02 -0.76 -12.82
N ILE A 40 6.94 -1.68 -11.85
CA ILE A 40 7.96 -2.71 -11.65
C ILE A 40 7.89 -3.69 -12.81
N LYS A 41 9.03 -3.85 -13.50
CA LYS A 41 9.21 -4.85 -14.55
C LYS A 41 9.97 -6.02 -13.98
N PHE A 42 9.27 -7.13 -13.81
CA PHE A 42 9.89 -8.37 -13.39
C PHE A 42 10.57 -9.04 -14.57
N ASN A 43 11.74 -9.63 -14.32
CA ASN A 43 12.25 -10.67 -15.21
C ASN A 43 11.43 -11.96 -15.02
N PRO A 44 11.52 -12.94 -15.95
CA PRO A 44 10.70 -14.15 -15.87
C PRO A 44 10.84 -14.92 -14.55
N ALA A 45 12.06 -15.04 -14.01
CA ALA A 45 12.30 -15.76 -12.75
C ALA A 45 11.70 -15.02 -11.54
N GLU A 46 11.80 -13.69 -11.51
CA GLU A 46 11.15 -12.89 -10.46
C GLU A 46 9.62 -12.97 -10.54
N GLY A 47 9.08 -13.05 -11.75
CA GLY A 47 7.64 -13.24 -11.97
C GLY A 47 7.13 -14.58 -11.47
N GLU A 48 7.88 -15.66 -11.68
CA GLU A 48 7.57 -16.99 -11.13
C GLU A 48 7.55 -16.97 -9.60
N ILE A 49 8.61 -16.42 -8.98
CA ILE A 49 8.69 -16.27 -7.52
C ILE A 49 7.50 -15.46 -6.97
N LEU A 50 7.15 -14.36 -7.63
CA LEU A 50 6.01 -13.54 -7.21
C LEU A 50 4.70 -14.32 -7.24
N ASN A 51 4.47 -15.13 -8.29
CA ASN A 51 3.26 -15.95 -8.39
C ASN A 51 3.19 -16.99 -7.28
N GLU A 52 4.30 -17.68 -6.99
CA GLU A 52 4.37 -18.64 -5.87
C GLU A 52 4.04 -17.98 -4.52
N LEU A 53 4.57 -16.78 -4.29
CA LEU A 53 4.28 -16.01 -3.07
C LEU A 53 2.81 -15.56 -3.00
N LEU A 54 2.19 -15.22 -4.13
CA LEU A 54 0.79 -14.84 -4.18
C LEU A 54 -0.13 -16.03 -3.89
N GLU A 55 0.18 -17.21 -4.41
CA GLU A 55 -0.56 -18.45 -4.12
C GLU A 55 -0.50 -18.78 -2.62
N GLN A 56 0.69 -18.71 -2.01
CA GLN A 56 0.87 -18.94 -0.57
C GLN A 56 0.15 -17.91 0.31
N ALA A 57 0.06 -16.67 -0.15
CA ALA A 57 -0.64 -15.62 0.57
C ALA A 57 -2.17 -15.81 0.54
N GLN A 58 -2.72 -16.37 -0.55
CA GLN A 58 -4.15 -16.66 -0.67
C GLN A 58 -4.59 -17.83 0.21
N ASP A 59 -3.72 -18.82 0.41
CA ASP A 59 -4.02 -19.97 1.29
C ASP A 59 -4.02 -19.62 2.79
N ASN A 60 -3.49 -18.44 3.17
CA ASN A 60 -3.34 -18.00 4.57
C ASN A 60 -4.31 -16.87 4.98
N TRP A 61 -5.28 -16.52 4.14
CA TRP A 61 -6.32 -15.52 4.43
C TRP A 61 -7.70 -16.19 4.61
#